data_AF-A0A662R3K9-F1
#
_entry.id   AF-A0A662R3K9-F1
#
_cell.length_a   1.000
_cell.length_b   1.000
_cell.length_c   1.000
_cell.angle_alpha   90.00
_cell.angle_beta   90.00
_cell.angle_gamma   90.00
#
_symmetry.space_group_name_H-M   'P 1'
#
loop_
_entity.id
_entity.type
_entity.pdbx_description
1 polymer ?
#
loop_
_entity_poly.entity_id
_entity_poly.type
_entity_poly.pdbx_seq_one_letter_code
_entity_poly.pdbx_strand_id
1 'polypeptide(L)'
;MICHPSFGYFAEEYNLTQLAVEHGGKEPTPQVIQDCIDMANQYNLQYVFVAPEFAAEPCKTIAREIGGKTASMDPLARNYTSNMKQIADSLASEFEE
;
A
#
# COMPACT_ATOMS: atom_id res chain seq x y z
N MET A 1 -3.44 1.95 -1.49
CA MET A 1 -2.10 2.55 -1.75
C MET A 1 -1.00 1.66 -1.17
N ILE A 2 0.21 1.59 -1.74
CA ILE A 2 1.29 0.70 -1.25
C ILE A 2 2.59 1.46 -0.97
N CYS A 3 3.34 1.06 0.07
CA CYS A 3 4.62 1.69 0.39
C CYS A 3 5.72 1.36 -0.61
N HIS A 4 5.95 0.06 -0.86
CA HIS A 4 6.99 -0.42 -1.76
C HIS A 4 6.35 -1.10 -2.97
N PRO A 5 6.76 -0.77 -4.21
CA PRO A 5 6.14 -1.30 -5.43
C PRO A 5 6.58 -2.75 -5.74
N SER A 6 6.31 -3.69 -4.84
CA SER A 6 6.72 -5.10 -4.95
C SER A 6 5.70 -6.00 -5.63
N PHE A 7 4.50 -5.49 -5.94
CA PHE A 7 3.36 -6.28 -6.43
C PHE A 7 2.99 -5.95 -7.88
N GLY A 8 3.94 -5.46 -8.69
CA GLY A 8 3.81 -5.17 -10.13
C GLY A 8 2.98 -6.19 -10.90
N TYR A 9 3.50 -7.42 -10.98
CA TYR A 9 2.87 -8.53 -11.71
C TYR A 9 1.52 -8.94 -11.14
N PHE A 10 1.36 -8.91 -9.82
CA PHE A 10 0.08 -9.21 -9.19
C PHE A 10 -0.98 -8.17 -9.58
N ALA A 11 -0.60 -6.89 -9.57
CA ALA A 11 -1.50 -5.82 -9.95
C ALA A 11 -1.90 -5.93 -11.42
N GLU A 12 -0.94 -6.23 -12.31
CA GLU A 12 -1.21 -6.44 -13.74
C GLU A 12 -2.17 -7.61 -13.99
N GLU A 13 -1.94 -8.77 -13.35
CA GLU A 13 -2.77 -9.98 -13.51
C GLU A 13 -4.23 -9.74 -13.11
N TYR A 14 -4.47 -8.92 -12.07
CA TYR A 14 -5.81 -8.68 -11.52
C TYR A 14 -6.39 -7.31 -11.90
N ASN A 15 -5.85 -6.64 -12.92
CA ASN A 15 -6.30 -5.31 -13.37
C ASN A 15 -6.34 -4.25 -12.26
N LEU A 16 -5.37 -4.28 -11.35
CA LEU A 16 -5.20 -3.31 -10.28
C LEU A 16 -4.13 -2.28 -10.66
N THR A 17 -4.30 -1.07 -10.15
CA THR A 17 -3.29 0.00 -10.27
C THR A 17 -2.62 0.21 -8.91
N GLN A 18 -1.29 0.09 -8.86
CA GLN A 18 -0.53 0.43 -7.67
C GLN A 18 -0.25 1.93 -7.61
N LEU A 19 -0.66 2.56 -6.52
CA LEU A 19 -0.18 3.88 -6.12
C LEU A 19 0.94 3.68 -5.10
N ALA A 20 2.19 3.82 -5.54
CA ALA A 20 3.37 3.58 -4.71
C ALA A 20 3.86 4.87 -4.05
N VAL A 21 4.13 4.82 -2.74
CA VAL A 21 4.72 5.94 -1.99
C VAL A 21 6.22 6.04 -2.28
N GLU A 22 6.93 4.92 -2.21
CA GLU A 22 8.36 4.86 -2.46
C GLU A 22 8.67 4.69 -3.95
N HIS A 23 9.70 5.40 -4.43
CA HIS A 23 10.24 5.25 -5.77
C HIS A 23 11.73 4.93 -5.71
N GLY A 24 12.09 3.70 -6.12
CA GLY A 24 13.49 3.29 -6.29
C GLY A 24 14.30 3.12 -5.00
N GLY A 25 13.68 2.66 -3.90
CA GLY A 25 14.39 2.35 -2.65
C GLY A 25 14.79 3.58 -1.83
N LYS A 26 14.24 4.76 -2.14
CA LYS A 26 14.55 6.02 -1.47
C LYS A 26 13.35 6.50 -0.67
N GLU A 27 13.60 7.03 0.52
CA GLU A 27 12.56 7.66 1.32
C GLU A 27 11.80 8.75 0.54
N PRO A 28 10.47 8.82 0.68
CA PRO A 28 9.66 9.82 0.00
C PRO A 28 9.95 11.22 0.54
N THR A 29 9.95 12.22 -0.34
CA THR A 29 10.05 13.62 0.09
C THR A 29 8.72 14.10 0.68
N PRO A 30 8.70 15.21 1.44
CA PRO A 30 7.45 15.79 1.94
C PRO A 30 6.43 16.08 0.84
N GLN A 31 6.88 16.49 -0.35
CA GLN A 31 6.00 16.70 -1.50
C GLN A 31 5.35 15.39 -1.97
N VAL A 32 6.13 14.30 -2.07
CA VAL A 32 5.59 12.98 -2.44
C VAL A 32 4.56 12.49 -1.42
N ILE A 33 4.81 12.74 -0.12
CA ILE A 33 3.84 12.40 0.94
C ILE A 33 2.53 13.18 0.73
N GLN A 34 2.60 14.49 0.45
CA GLN A 34 1.42 15.30 0.19
C GLN A 34 0.67 14.82 -1.06
N ASP A 35 1.37 14.57 -2.16
CA ASP A 35 0.78 14.07 -3.40
C ASP A 35 0.07 12.72 -3.17
N CYS A 36 0.65 11.85 -2.33
CA CYS A 36 0.02 10.59 -1.93
C CYS A 36 -1.26 10.81 -1.11
N ILE A 37 -1.25 11.74 -0.15
CA ILE A 37 -2.45 12.09 0.63
C ILE A 37 -3.55 12.60 -0.30
N ASP A 38 -3.22 13.48 -1.23
CA ASP A 38 -4.18 14.06 -2.18
C ASP A 38 -4.78 12.99 -3.09
N MET A 39 -3.95 12.07 -3.63
CA MET A 39 -4.43 10.93 -4.41
C MET A 39 -5.30 9.99 -3.59
N ALA A 40 -4.89 9.66 -2.36
CA ALA A 40 -5.65 8.77 -1.49
C ALA A 40 -7.04 9.36 -1.18
N ASN A 41 -7.12 10.66 -0.88
CA ASN A 41 -8.40 11.35 -0.70
C ASN A 41 -9.23 11.38 -1.99
N GLN A 42 -8.61 11.66 -3.15
CA GLN A 42 -9.30 11.68 -4.44
C GLN A 42 -9.95 10.33 -4.78
N TYR A 43 -9.27 9.23 -4.47
CA TYR A 43 -9.75 7.87 -4.73
C TYR A 43 -10.47 7.24 -3.53
N ASN A 44 -10.74 8.01 -2.47
CA ASN A 44 -11.38 7.56 -1.22
C ASN A 44 -10.71 6.34 -0.56
N LEU A 45 -9.39 6.23 -0.66
CA LEU A 45 -8.65 5.08 -0.14
C LEU A 45 -8.66 5.06 1.39
N GLN A 46 -8.95 3.90 1.97
CA GLN A 46 -8.98 3.66 3.40
C GLN A 46 -7.72 2.95 3.91
N TYR A 47 -6.98 2.26 3.03
CA TYR A 47 -5.81 1.48 3.41
C TYR A 47 -4.50 1.91 2.73
N VAL A 48 -3.44 1.94 3.54
CA VAL A 48 -2.04 2.05 3.10
C VAL A 48 -1.31 0.75 3.43
N PHE A 49 -0.92 0.00 2.40
CA PHE A 49 -0.27 -1.30 2.52
C PHE A 49 1.23 -1.16 2.79
N VAL A 50 1.70 -1.76 3.88
CA VAL A 50 3.09 -1.71 4.37
C VAL A 50 3.73 -3.10 4.31
N ALA A 51 4.97 -3.16 3.81
CA ALA A 51 5.79 -4.35 3.88
C ALA A 51 6.59 -4.36 5.20
N PRO A 52 6.61 -5.47 5.96
CA PRO A 52 7.27 -5.53 7.26
C PRO A 52 8.80 -5.33 7.22
N GLU A 53 9.41 -5.51 6.06
CA GLU A 53 10.86 -5.38 5.85
C GLU A 53 11.36 -3.94 5.80
N PHE A 54 10.46 -2.96 5.65
CA PHE A 54 10.83 -1.59 5.33
C PHE A 54 10.27 -0.58 6.34
N ALA A 55 10.86 0.61 6.35
CA ALA A 55 10.43 1.70 7.20
C ALA A 55 9.02 2.19 6.79
N ALA A 56 8.05 2.01 7.68
CA ALA A 56 6.65 2.33 7.42
C ALA A 56 6.23 3.73 7.88
N GLU A 57 7.12 4.55 8.45
CA GLU A 57 6.76 5.84 9.05
C GLU A 57 6.09 6.84 8.08
N PRO A 58 6.57 7.01 6.83
CA PRO A 58 5.88 7.86 5.85
C PRO A 58 4.47 7.35 5.54
N CYS A 59 4.30 6.04 5.39
CA CYS A 59 3.00 5.43 5.11
C CYS A 59 2.02 5.50 6.29
N LYS A 60 2.51 5.35 7.53
CA LYS A 60 1.70 5.57 8.73
C LYS A 60 1.23 7.01 8.83
N THR A 61 2.08 7.96 8.41
CA THR A 61 1.71 9.37 8.33
C THR A 61 0.59 9.55 7.31
N ILE A 62 0.74 9.05 6.08
CA ILE A 62 -0.29 9.12 5.04
C ILE A 62 -1.62 8.51 5.54
N ALA A 63 -1.58 7.30 6.09
CA ALA A 63 -2.76 6.62 6.61
C ALA A 63 -3.48 7.46 7.68
N ARG A 64 -2.74 8.10 8.59
CA ARG A 64 -3.31 8.98 9.61
C ARG A 64 -3.97 10.22 9.00
N GLU A 65 -3.32 10.88 8.05
CA GLU A 65 -3.84 12.12 7.46
C GLU A 65 -5.10 11.90 6.62
N ILE A 66 -5.26 10.73 6.02
CA ILE A 66 -6.49 10.35 5.27
C ILE A 66 -7.58 9.76 6.17
N GLY A 67 -7.33 9.64 7.48
CA GLY A 67 -8.27 8.99 8.42
C GLY A 67 -8.38 7.47 8.24
N GLY A 68 -7.45 6.87 7.49
CA GLY A 68 -7.42 5.45 7.18
C GLY A 68 -6.56 4.62 8.13
N LYS A 69 -6.17 3.43 7.69
CA LYS A 69 -5.38 2.45 8.46
C LYS A 69 -4.27 1.85 7.62
N THR A 70 -3.25 1.32 8.28
CA THR A 70 -2.24 0.52 7.60
C THR A 70 -2.64 -0.96 7.60
N ALA A 71 -2.34 -1.66 6.51
CA ALA A 71 -2.48 -3.11 6.40
C ALA A 71 -1.15 -3.74 6.00
N SER A 72 -0.83 -4.92 6.51
CA SER A 72 0.42 -5.60 6.16
C SER A 72 0.29 -6.30 4.81
N MET A 73 1.32 -6.15 3.97
CA MET A 73 1.45 -6.82 2.68
C MET A 73 2.90 -7.27 2.53
N ASP A 74 3.18 -8.52 2.91
CA ASP A 74 4.53 -9.08 2.99
C ASP A 74 4.94 -9.74 1.65
N PRO A 75 5.90 -9.18 0.90
CA PRO A 75 6.37 -9.79 -0.34
C PRO A 75 7.33 -10.98 -0.13
N LEU A 76 7.85 -11.18 1.09
CA LEU A 76 8.83 -12.21 1.45
C LEU A 76 8.26 -13.28 2.39
N ALA A 77 6.94 -13.30 2.57
CA ALA A 77 6.27 -14.23 3.46
C ALA A 77 6.65 -15.68 3.18
N ARG A 78 7.12 -16.39 4.22
CA ARG A 78 7.54 -17.80 4.11
C ARG A 78 6.44 -18.71 3.57
N ASN A 79 5.20 -18.49 4.02
CA ASN A 79 4.04 -19.21 3.51
C ASN A 79 3.34 -18.38 2.43
N TYR A 80 3.87 -18.48 1.21
CA TYR A 80 3.43 -17.70 0.06
C TYR A 80 1.91 -17.77 -0.18
N THR A 81 1.32 -18.97 -0.22
CA THR A 81 -0.09 -19.12 -0.60
C THR A 81 -1.05 -18.59 0.48
N SER A 82 -0.71 -18.78 1.76
CA SER A 82 -1.49 -18.20 2.86
C SER A 82 -1.38 -16.67 2.85
N ASN A 83 -0.20 -16.13 2.59
CA ASN A 83 0.03 -14.71 2.51
C ASN A 83 -0.74 -14.06 1.35
N MET A 84 -0.68 -14.63 0.14
CA MET A 84 -1.42 -14.11 -1.00
C MET A 84 -2.93 -14.08 -0.77
N LYS A 85 -3.48 -15.06 -0.04
CA LYS A 85 -4.90 -15.03 0.38
C LYS A 85 -5.20 -13.88 1.34
N GLN A 86 -4.38 -13.70 2.37
CA GLN A 86 -4.54 -12.58 3.32
C GLN A 86 -4.42 -11.22 2.64
N ILE A 87 -3.51 -11.09 1.67
CA ILE A 87 -3.37 -9.89 0.84
C ILE A 87 -4.65 -9.67 0.02
N ALA A 88 -5.17 -10.72 -0.63
CA ALA A 88 -6.41 -10.62 -1.41
C ALA A 88 -7.60 -10.24 -0.53
N ASP A 89 -7.76 -10.83 0.66
CA ASP A 89 -8.83 -10.50 1.62
C ASP A 89 -8.74 -9.04 2.09
N SER A 90 -7.51 -8.56 2.35
CA SER A 90 -7.28 -7.17 2.75
C SER A 90 -7.58 -6.18 1.62
N LEU A 91 -7.26 -6.54 0.37
CA LEU A 91 -7.61 -5.75 -0.81
C LEU A 91 -9.11 -5.76 -1.07
N ALA A 92 -9.78 -6.91 -0.95
CA ALA A 92 -11.23 -7.01 -1.11
C ALA A 92 -11.97 -6.10 -0.11
N SER A 93 -11.49 -6.03 1.13
CA SER A 93 -12.04 -5.15 2.17
C SER A 93 -11.97 -3.65 1.81
N GLU A 94 -11.04 -3.23 0.95
CA GLU A 94 -10.97 -1.84 0.44
C GLU A 94 -12.03 -1.58 -0.64
N PHE A 95 -12.41 -2.59 -1.43
CA PHE A 95 -13.36 -2.43 -2.53
C PHE A 95 -14.82 -2.67 -2.12
N GLU A 96 -15.06 -3.21 -0.94
CA GLU A 96 -16.41 -3.50 -0.41
C GLU A 96 -17.02 -2.34 0.42
N GLU A 97 -16.21 -1.35 0.82
CA GLU A 97 -16.65 -0.12 1.53
C GLU A 97 -16.99 1.03 0.56
#